data_AF-A0A3P7E3B5-F1
#
_entry.id   AF-A0A3P7E3B5-F1
#
_cell.length_a   1.000
_cell.length_b   1.000
_cell.length_c   1.000
_cell.angle_alpha   90.00
_cell.angle_beta   90.00
_cell.angle_gamma   90.00
#
_symmetry.space_group_name_H-M   'P 1'
#
loop_
_entity.id
_entity.type
_entity.pdbx_description
1 polymer ?
#
loop_
_entity_poly.entity_id
_entity_poly.type
_entity_poly.pdbx_seq_one_letter_code
_entity_poly.pdbx_strand_id
1 'polypeptide(L)'
;MKSNVTNGEPCIAAFAFQTSFYGLDSWDKRHNELYRWRAMIAEYSDFDIFLAGIFSPFLIDQRKSIAPSSMQSIGSAISVMAILSVFFLPDKQSVFFMTWSLLSISMGVCGGLSLWGSDLDSVSMGCIVMAIGLAVDFSIHICYRYHRSSQKTANEKVRESLMMVGWPVLQAGGSTLFSMLSLPLIPAYLVRVFFQTVMLVNVIGLAHALLWLPQLISLLDPCERIPFRFRYPLKEYEPQS
;
A
#
# COMPACT_ATOMS: atom_id res chain seq x y z
N MET A 1 18.15 2.02 -44.40
CA MET A 1 18.35 0.60 -44.76
C MET A 1 19.81 0.46 -45.21
N LYS A 2 20.73 0.04 -44.34
CA LYS A 2 22.13 -0.20 -44.76
C LYS A 2 22.13 -1.44 -45.66
N SER A 3 22.73 -1.33 -46.83
CA SER A 3 22.84 -2.41 -47.80
C SER A 3 23.73 -3.53 -47.25
N ASN A 4 23.13 -4.66 -46.87
CA ASN A 4 23.84 -5.89 -46.51
C ASN A 4 24.37 -6.57 -47.79
N VAL A 5 25.40 -6.00 -48.39
CA VAL A 5 26.14 -6.62 -49.50
C VAL A 5 27.63 -6.54 -49.17
N THR A 6 28.14 -7.54 -48.47
CA THR A 6 29.55 -7.89 -48.55
C THR A 6 29.65 -9.02 -49.59
N ASN A 7 30.23 -8.73 -50.76
CA ASN A 7 30.54 -9.67 -51.84
C ASN A 7 29.41 -10.20 -52.76
N GLY A 8 28.25 -9.55 -52.84
CA GLY A 8 27.23 -9.89 -53.85
C GLY A 8 26.42 -11.15 -53.56
N GLU A 9 26.66 -11.80 -52.41
CA GLU A 9 25.83 -12.89 -51.91
C GLU A 9 24.70 -12.34 -51.03
N PRO A 10 23.48 -12.91 -51.10
CA PRO A 10 22.36 -12.47 -50.27
C PRO A 10 22.66 -12.76 -48.79
N CYS A 11 23.06 -11.75 -48.03
CA CYS A 11 23.27 -11.88 -46.59
C CYS A 11 21.92 -11.85 -45.86
N ILE A 12 21.60 -12.87 -45.05
CA ILE A 12 20.42 -12.85 -44.17
C ILE A 12 20.67 -11.87 -43.03
N ALA A 13 19.95 -10.75 -43.02
CA ALA A 13 20.11 -9.70 -41.99
C ALA A 13 19.49 -10.07 -40.65
N ALA A 14 18.39 -10.82 -40.66
CA ALA A 14 17.67 -11.29 -39.49
C ALA A 14 16.82 -12.50 -39.89
N PHE A 15 16.57 -13.39 -38.95
CA PHE A 15 15.59 -14.46 -39.10
C PHE A 15 14.88 -14.66 -37.77
N ALA A 16 13.63 -15.13 -37.82
CA ALA A 16 12.85 -15.47 -36.64
C ALA A 16 12.37 -16.92 -36.78
N PHE A 17 12.46 -17.66 -35.69
CA PHE A 17 11.89 -19.00 -35.60
C PHE A 17 11.18 -19.12 -34.24
N GLN A 18 10.08 -19.86 -34.22
CA GLN A 18 9.29 -20.09 -33.02
C GLN A 18 9.25 -21.58 -32.74
N THR A 19 9.45 -21.95 -31.48
CA THR A 19 9.29 -23.31 -30.98
C THR A 19 8.27 -23.32 -29.85
N SER A 20 7.53 -24.41 -29.70
CA SER A 20 6.50 -24.59 -28.67
C SER A 20 6.83 -25.80 -27.80
N PHE A 21 6.53 -25.68 -26.51
CA PHE A 21 6.81 -26.73 -25.51
C PHE A 21 5.50 -27.27 -24.93
N TYR A 22 5.46 -28.57 -24.66
CA TYR A 22 4.41 -29.22 -23.89
C TYR A 22 4.85 -29.38 -22.43
N GLY A 23 3.90 -29.45 -21.49
CA GLY A 23 4.18 -29.74 -20.08
C GLY A 23 4.68 -28.56 -19.23
N LEU A 24 4.52 -27.32 -19.70
CA LEU A 24 4.78 -26.10 -18.93
C LEU A 24 3.54 -25.64 -18.14
N ASP A 25 3.06 -26.53 -17.26
CA ASP A 25 1.93 -26.33 -16.35
C ASP A 25 2.27 -25.37 -15.20
N SER A 26 3.48 -25.46 -14.63
CA SER A 26 3.92 -24.61 -13.53
C SER A 26 4.78 -23.43 -13.98
N TRP A 27 4.71 -22.34 -13.22
CA TRP A 27 5.56 -21.15 -13.43
C TRP A 27 7.04 -21.44 -13.23
N ASP A 28 7.39 -22.36 -12.33
CA ASP A 28 8.78 -22.77 -12.10
C ASP A 28 9.37 -23.48 -13.32
N LYS A 29 8.58 -24.34 -13.99
CA LYS A 29 9.01 -24.98 -15.24
C LYS A 29 9.20 -23.96 -16.35
N ARG A 30 8.26 -23.01 -16.50
CA ARG A 30 8.39 -21.89 -17.47
C ARG A 30 9.64 -21.05 -17.21
N HIS A 31 9.93 -20.78 -15.95
CA HIS A 31 11.11 -20.05 -15.52
C HIS A 31 12.40 -20.81 -15.87
N ASN A 32 12.48 -22.08 -15.53
CA ASN A 32 13.66 -22.91 -15.82
C ASN A 32 13.91 -23.00 -17.32
N GLU A 33 12.85 -23.16 -18.13
CA GLU A 33 12.97 -23.14 -19.59
C GLU A 33 13.48 -21.80 -20.12
N LEU A 34 12.96 -20.67 -19.62
CA LEU A 34 13.44 -19.36 -20.02
C LEU A 34 14.94 -19.19 -19.73
N TYR A 35 15.40 -19.61 -18.55
CA TYR A 35 16.81 -19.51 -18.17
C TYR A 35 17.70 -20.45 -18.98
N ARG A 36 17.18 -21.64 -19.36
CA ARG A 36 17.87 -22.54 -20.27
C ARG A 36 18.07 -21.92 -21.65
N TRP A 37 17.05 -21.26 -22.20
CA TRP A 37 17.17 -20.52 -23.47
C TRP A 37 18.11 -19.33 -23.36
N ARG A 38 18.08 -18.58 -22.25
CA ARG A 38 19.05 -17.49 -22.00
C ARG A 38 20.49 -18.01 -21.95
N ALA A 39 20.73 -19.15 -21.32
CA ALA A 39 22.05 -19.76 -21.27
C ALA A 39 22.52 -20.21 -22.66
N MET A 40 21.64 -20.82 -23.46
CA MET A 40 21.97 -21.18 -24.86
C MET A 40 22.27 -19.96 -25.72
N ILE A 41 21.49 -18.88 -25.56
CA ILE A 41 21.70 -17.64 -26.31
C ILE A 41 23.00 -16.94 -25.91
N ALA A 42 23.37 -16.96 -24.63
CA ALA A 42 24.61 -16.36 -24.13
C ALA A 42 25.87 -16.97 -24.78
N GLU A 43 25.83 -18.25 -25.16
CA GLU A 43 26.90 -18.92 -25.90
C GLU A 43 27.08 -18.35 -27.32
N TYR A 44 26.00 -17.87 -27.93
CA TYR A 44 25.93 -17.37 -29.31
C TYR A 44 25.75 -15.84 -29.36
N SER A 45 26.54 -15.11 -28.55
CA SER A 45 26.41 -13.65 -28.40
C SER A 45 26.63 -12.84 -29.69
N ASP A 46 27.29 -13.42 -30.70
CA ASP A 46 27.51 -12.79 -32.02
C ASP A 46 26.21 -12.56 -32.82
N PHE A 47 25.12 -13.27 -32.49
CA PHE A 47 23.88 -13.27 -33.28
C PHE A 47 22.79 -12.33 -32.75
N ASP A 48 23.05 -11.54 -31.70
CA ASP A 48 22.10 -10.60 -31.07
C ASP A 48 20.66 -11.15 -30.96
N ILE A 49 20.53 -12.33 -30.33
CA ILE A 49 19.30 -13.12 -30.34
C ILE A 49 18.30 -12.55 -29.33
N PHE A 50 17.10 -12.22 -29.79
CA PHE A 50 15.99 -11.78 -28.95
C PHE A 50 14.92 -12.86 -28.78
N LEU A 51 14.55 -13.17 -27.52
CA LEU A 51 13.47 -14.10 -27.19
C LEU A 51 12.10 -13.40 -27.29
N ALA A 52 11.35 -13.68 -28.36
CA ALA A 52 9.99 -13.17 -28.59
C ALA A 52 8.90 -14.25 -28.33
N GLY A 53 7.73 -13.85 -27.79
CA GLY A 53 6.56 -14.72 -27.61
C GLY A 53 5.52 -14.23 -26.58
N ILE A 54 4.29 -14.78 -26.61
CA ILE A 54 3.15 -14.41 -25.72
C ILE A 54 3.46 -14.66 -24.24
N PHE A 55 4.15 -15.75 -23.90
CA PHE A 55 4.75 -15.96 -22.57
C PHE A 55 6.14 -15.34 -22.51
N SER A 56 6.21 -14.05 -22.85
CA SER A 56 7.45 -13.30 -22.97
C SER A 56 8.32 -13.46 -21.71
N PRO A 57 9.67 -13.43 -21.87
CA PRO A 57 10.61 -13.35 -20.75
C PRO A 57 10.20 -12.33 -19.68
N PHE A 58 9.61 -11.21 -20.14
CA PHE A 58 9.08 -10.14 -19.32
C PHE A 58 8.07 -10.60 -18.27
N LEU A 59 7.06 -11.42 -18.60
CA LEU A 59 6.05 -11.85 -17.61
C LEU A 59 6.64 -12.77 -16.53
N ILE A 60 7.60 -13.61 -16.92
CA ILE A 60 8.29 -14.54 -16.01
C ILE A 60 9.18 -13.75 -15.04
N ASP A 61 9.95 -12.79 -15.57
CA ASP A 61 10.80 -11.93 -14.74
C ASP A 61 9.97 -11.00 -13.84
N GLN A 62 8.90 -10.41 -14.39
CA GLN A 62 7.99 -9.53 -13.65
C GLN A 62 7.35 -10.28 -12.49
N ARG A 63 6.86 -11.50 -12.68
CA ARG A 63 6.26 -12.32 -11.60
C ARG A 63 7.22 -12.54 -10.43
N LYS A 64 8.51 -12.80 -10.70
CA LYS A 64 9.53 -12.93 -9.64
C LYS A 64 9.79 -11.62 -8.91
N SER A 65 9.72 -10.48 -9.62
CA SER A 65 9.94 -9.17 -9.01
C SER A 65 8.74 -8.67 -8.21
N ILE A 66 7.51 -9.00 -8.58
CA ILE A 66 6.30 -8.38 -7.99
C ILE A 66 6.22 -8.59 -6.48
N ALA A 67 6.36 -9.81 -5.98
CA ALA A 67 6.24 -10.08 -4.54
C ALA A 67 7.28 -9.31 -3.69
N PRO A 68 8.61 -9.44 -3.94
CA PRO A 68 9.60 -8.68 -3.17
C PRO A 68 9.48 -7.17 -3.37
N SER A 69 9.19 -6.69 -4.58
CA SER A 69 8.99 -5.27 -4.84
C SER A 69 7.76 -4.71 -4.11
N SER A 70 6.68 -5.49 -4.02
CA SER A 70 5.48 -5.11 -3.29
C SER A 70 5.74 -5.03 -1.79
N MET A 71 6.43 -6.02 -1.21
CA MET A 71 6.82 -5.99 0.20
C MET A 71 7.70 -4.79 0.53
N GLN A 72 8.68 -4.49 -0.34
CA GLN A 72 9.53 -3.31 -0.19
C GLN A 72 8.74 -2.01 -0.28
N SER A 73 7.79 -1.92 -1.21
CA SER A 73 6.94 -0.73 -1.41
C SER A 73 6.00 -0.50 -0.24
N ILE A 74 5.40 -1.57 0.31
CA ILE A 74 4.57 -1.50 1.51
C ILE A 74 5.42 -1.11 2.72
N GLY A 75 6.59 -1.74 2.90
CA GLY A 75 7.49 -1.43 4.00
C GLY A 75 8.04 -0.01 3.95
N SER A 76 8.36 0.50 2.76
CA SER A 76 8.80 1.89 2.58
C SER A 76 7.66 2.88 2.82
N ALA A 77 6.44 2.58 2.35
CA ALA A 77 5.26 3.39 2.62
C ALA A 77 4.97 3.48 4.13
N ILE A 78 4.98 2.36 4.84
CA ILE A 78 4.83 2.33 6.31
C ILE A 78 5.93 3.16 6.99
N SER A 79 7.18 3.04 6.53
CA SER A 79 8.31 3.78 7.09
C SER A 79 8.17 5.30 6.90
N VAL A 80 7.80 5.73 5.70
CA VAL A 80 7.54 7.15 5.39
C VAL A 80 6.38 7.68 6.24
N MET A 81 5.28 6.93 6.33
CA MET A 81 4.13 7.34 7.14
C MET A 81 4.46 7.39 8.63
N ALA A 82 5.30 6.49 9.14
CA ALA A 82 5.78 6.54 10.52
C ALA A 82 6.61 7.82 10.77
N ILE A 83 7.52 8.18 9.86
CA ILE A 83 8.31 9.42 9.95
C ILE A 83 7.39 10.65 9.92
N LEU A 84 6.45 10.72 8.99
CA LEU A 84 5.49 11.82 8.93
C LEU A 84 4.72 11.93 10.25
N SER A 85 4.29 10.80 10.81
CA SER A 85 3.54 10.77 12.05
C SER A 85 4.34 11.23 13.27
N VAL A 86 5.68 11.07 13.28
CA VAL A 86 6.55 11.68 14.30
C VAL A 86 6.48 13.20 14.28
N PHE A 87 6.33 13.83 13.11
CA PHE A 87 6.20 15.28 13.01
C PHE A 87 4.81 15.79 13.42
N PHE A 88 3.76 15.01 13.18
CA PHE A 88 2.37 15.40 13.49
C PHE A 88 1.97 15.11 14.93
N LEU A 89 2.46 14.02 15.52
CA LEU A 89 2.10 13.60 16.88
C LEU A 89 3.18 14.03 17.88
N PRO A 90 2.80 14.66 19.01
CA PRO A 90 3.76 15.13 20.01
C PRO A 90 4.39 13.98 20.83
N ASP A 91 3.81 12.78 20.77
CA ASP A 91 4.12 11.66 21.66
C ASP A 91 4.62 10.43 20.88
N LYS A 92 5.84 9.98 21.18
CA LYS A 92 6.50 8.88 20.46
C LYS A 92 5.80 7.52 20.65
N GLN A 93 5.17 7.29 21.80
CA GLN A 93 4.48 6.03 22.08
C GLN A 93 3.23 5.89 21.20
N SER A 94 2.53 7.00 20.97
CA SER A 94 1.37 7.01 20.07
C SER A 94 1.75 6.79 18.61
N VAL A 95 2.90 7.30 18.17
CA VAL A 95 3.46 6.98 16.85
C VAL A 95 3.74 5.48 16.71
N PHE A 96 4.27 4.83 17.74
CA PHE A 96 4.51 3.39 17.73
C PHE A 96 3.21 2.60 17.55
N PHE A 97 2.16 2.88 18.33
CA PHE A 97 0.88 2.17 18.19
C PHE A 97 0.17 2.44 16.88
N MET A 98 0.28 3.66 16.37
CA MET A 98 -0.24 4.00 15.05
C MET A 98 0.51 3.23 13.94
N THR A 99 1.83 3.11 14.04
CA THR A 99 2.64 2.33 13.09
C THR A 99 2.32 0.83 13.19
N TRP A 100 2.12 0.32 14.40
CA TRP A 100 1.67 -1.05 14.64
C TRP A 100 0.29 -1.34 14.05
N SER A 101 -0.65 -0.41 14.24
CA SER A 101 -1.97 -0.45 13.62
C SER A 101 -1.86 -0.47 12.09
N LEU A 102 -0.99 0.35 11.52
CA LEU A 102 -0.75 0.38 10.08
C LEU A 102 -0.19 -0.94 9.53
N LEU A 103 0.72 -1.58 10.27
CA LEU A 103 1.22 -2.91 9.93
C LEU A 103 0.07 -3.94 9.95
N SER A 104 -0.78 -3.90 10.97
CA SER A 104 -1.93 -4.79 11.08
C SER A 104 -2.94 -4.58 9.95
N ILE A 105 -3.26 -3.33 9.60
CA ILE A 105 -4.11 -2.98 8.47
C ILE A 105 -3.50 -3.51 7.17
N SER A 106 -2.20 -3.30 6.96
CA SER A 106 -1.49 -3.77 5.74
C SER A 106 -1.54 -5.29 5.61
N MET A 107 -1.32 -6.03 6.71
CA MET A 107 -1.46 -7.49 6.74
C MET A 107 -2.89 -7.93 6.46
N GLY A 108 -3.88 -7.24 7.04
CA GLY A 108 -5.30 -7.51 6.82
C GLY A 108 -5.74 -7.28 5.37
N VAL A 109 -5.27 -6.21 4.72
CA VAL A 109 -5.55 -5.91 3.31
C VAL A 109 -4.91 -6.97 2.40
N CYS A 110 -3.63 -7.27 2.59
CA CYS A 110 -2.95 -8.31 1.81
C CYS A 110 -3.61 -9.69 1.97
N GLY A 111 -3.98 -10.04 3.21
CA GLY A 111 -4.68 -11.29 3.50
C GLY A 111 -6.07 -11.35 2.88
N GLY A 112 -6.86 -10.27 2.99
CA GLY A 112 -8.19 -10.22 2.42
C GLY A 112 -8.20 -10.20 0.89
N LEU A 113 -7.23 -9.53 0.24
CA LEU A 113 -7.05 -9.59 -1.21
C LEU A 113 -6.74 -11.02 -1.69
N SER A 114 -5.89 -11.73 -0.95
CA SER A 114 -5.58 -13.14 -1.19
C SER A 114 -6.83 -14.02 -1.05
N LEU A 115 -7.64 -13.82 0.00
CA LEU A 115 -8.90 -14.55 0.21
C LEU A 115 -9.94 -14.29 -0.89
N TRP A 116 -9.94 -13.10 -1.47
CA TRP A 116 -10.82 -12.74 -2.58
C TRP A 116 -10.27 -13.11 -3.97
N GLY A 117 -9.15 -13.85 -4.01
CA GLY A 117 -8.53 -14.31 -5.24
C GLY A 117 -8.03 -13.17 -6.12
N SER A 118 -7.57 -12.06 -5.52
CA SER A 118 -6.88 -10.99 -6.23
C SER A 118 -5.39 -11.31 -6.26
N ASP A 119 -4.80 -11.31 -7.46
CA ASP A 119 -3.36 -11.47 -7.60
C ASP A 119 -2.64 -10.19 -7.18
N LEU A 120 -1.47 -10.36 -6.55
CA LEU A 120 -0.55 -9.27 -6.32
C LEU A 120 0.15 -8.94 -7.64
N ASP A 121 -0.11 -7.76 -8.18
CA ASP A 121 0.49 -7.23 -9.41
C ASP A 121 0.92 -5.76 -9.24
N SER A 122 1.53 -5.16 -10.26
CA SER A 122 2.00 -3.76 -10.18
C SER A 122 0.86 -2.77 -9.91
N VAL A 123 -0.35 -3.10 -10.36
CA VAL A 123 -1.55 -2.30 -10.17
C VAL A 123 -2.05 -2.40 -8.73
N SER A 124 -2.20 -3.62 -8.20
CA SER A 124 -2.67 -3.87 -6.85
C SER A 124 -1.68 -3.29 -5.84
N MET A 125 -0.38 -3.37 -6.11
CA MET A 125 0.66 -2.73 -5.29
C MET A 125 0.40 -1.23 -5.13
N GLY A 126 0.11 -0.52 -6.23
CA GLY A 126 -0.25 0.89 -6.19
C GLY A 126 -1.53 1.15 -5.38
N CYS A 127 -2.53 0.29 -5.55
CA CYS A 127 -3.79 0.37 -4.79
C CYS A 127 -3.55 0.18 -3.27
N ILE A 128 -2.69 -0.77 -2.88
CA ILE A 128 -2.35 -1.04 -1.47
C ILE A 128 -1.61 0.16 -0.86
N VAL A 129 -0.67 0.77 -1.57
CA VAL A 129 0.06 1.96 -1.07
C VAL A 129 -0.88 3.15 -0.91
N MET A 130 -1.75 3.41 -1.88
CA MET A 130 -2.78 4.46 -1.77
C MET A 130 -3.72 4.19 -0.58
N ALA A 131 -4.13 2.94 -0.42
CA ALA A 131 -4.96 2.46 0.69
C ALA A 131 -4.31 2.68 2.07
N ILE A 132 -3.01 2.36 2.20
CA ILE A 132 -2.22 2.64 3.40
C ILE A 132 -2.26 4.14 3.74
N GLY A 133 -2.17 5.02 2.74
CA GLY A 133 -2.34 6.46 2.94
C GLY A 133 -3.68 6.82 3.58
N LEU A 134 -4.79 6.33 3.02
CA LEU A 134 -6.14 6.57 3.56
C LEU A 134 -6.30 6.06 5.00
N ALA A 135 -5.73 4.89 5.32
CA ALA A 135 -5.78 4.33 6.67
C ALA A 135 -5.00 5.17 7.70
N VAL A 136 -3.85 5.73 7.30
CA VAL A 136 -3.05 6.61 8.17
C VAL A 136 -3.79 7.90 8.46
N ASP A 137 -4.50 8.48 7.48
CA ASP A 137 -5.25 9.71 7.66
C ASP A 137 -6.28 9.58 8.79
N PHE A 138 -7.11 8.53 8.77
CA PHE A 138 -8.09 8.26 9.82
C PHE A 138 -7.43 8.11 11.20
N SER A 139 -6.28 7.43 11.24
CA SER A 139 -5.52 7.16 12.45
C SER A 139 -4.91 8.44 13.03
N ILE A 140 -4.23 9.25 12.21
CA ILE A 140 -3.58 10.50 12.62
C ILE A 140 -4.61 11.49 13.17
N HIS A 141 -5.77 11.65 12.54
CA HIS A 141 -6.76 12.63 12.97
C HIS A 141 -7.29 12.34 14.38
N ILE A 142 -7.54 11.06 14.68
CA ILE A 142 -8.03 10.63 16.00
C ILE A 142 -6.91 10.72 17.04
N CYS A 143 -5.71 10.22 16.73
CA CYS A 143 -4.54 10.31 17.59
C CYS A 143 -4.18 11.77 17.91
N TYR A 144 -4.17 12.65 16.91
CA TYR A 144 -3.85 14.05 17.08
C TYR A 144 -4.87 14.77 17.96
N ARG A 145 -6.18 14.53 17.75
CA ARG A 145 -7.22 15.12 18.60
C ARG A 145 -7.14 14.60 20.03
N TYR A 146 -6.83 13.32 20.23
CA TYR A 146 -6.60 12.74 21.56
C TYR A 146 -5.48 13.51 22.31
N HIS A 147 -4.34 13.76 21.66
CA HIS A 147 -3.21 14.48 22.28
C HIS A 147 -3.47 15.96 22.51
N ARG A 148 -4.37 16.56 21.74
CA ARG A 148 -4.81 17.95 21.91
C ARG A 148 -5.99 18.10 22.88
N SER A 149 -6.56 17.01 23.37
CA SER A 149 -7.60 17.04 24.38
C SER A 149 -7.05 17.67 25.67
N SER A 150 -7.86 18.54 26.28
CA SER A 150 -7.53 19.14 27.58
C SER A 150 -8.15 18.37 28.75
N GLN A 151 -8.75 17.20 28.48
CA GLN A 151 -9.36 16.37 29.51
C GLN A 151 -8.31 15.72 30.40
N LYS A 152 -8.71 15.43 31.65
CA LYS A 152 -7.79 14.94 32.69
C LYS A 152 -7.59 13.44 32.57
N THR A 153 -8.67 12.69 32.38
CA THR A 153 -8.61 11.22 32.30
C THR A 153 -8.50 10.74 30.86
N ALA A 154 -7.83 9.60 30.66
CA ALA A 154 -7.69 8.99 29.34
C ALA A 154 -9.05 8.69 28.67
N ASN A 155 -10.03 8.22 29.45
CA ASN A 155 -11.38 7.94 28.97
C ASN A 155 -12.11 9.20 28.47
N GLU A 156 -11.98 10.32 29.18
CA GLU A 156 -12.55 11.59 28.73
C GLU A 156 -11.87 12.11 27.47
N LYS A 157 -10.54 11.92 27.34
CA LYS A 157 -9.80 12.27 26.11
C LYS A 157 -10.28 11.45 24.91
N VAL A 158 -10.47 10.14 25.07
CA VAL A 158 -11.06 9.28 24.02
C VAL A 158 -12.46 9.74 23.67
N ARG A 159 -13.30 10.01 24.68
CA ARG A 159 -14.67 10.47 24.45
C ARG A 159 -14.69 11.80 23.70
N GLU A 160 -13.88 12.77 24.10
CA GLU A 160 -13.78 14.06 23.41
C GLU A 160 -13.25 13.90 21.98
N SER A 161 -12.23 13.06 21.76
CA SER A 161 -11.67 12.88 20.43
C SER A 161 -12.67 12.23 19.47
N LEU A 162 -13.39 11.21 19.92
CA LEU A 162 -14.44 10.55 19.13
C LEU A 162 -15.65 11.47 18.89
N MET A 163 -16.08 12.26 19.87
CA MET A 163 -17.19 13.20 19.67
C MET A 163 -16.86 14.30 18.65
N MET A 164 -15.60 14.74 18.60
CA MET A 164 -15.19 15.86 17.74
C MET A 164 -14.76 15.42 16.34
N VAL A 165 -14.08 14.27 16.22
CA VAL A 165 -13.46 13.82 14.96
C VAL A 165 -14.05 12.51 14.45
N GLY A 166 -14.75 11.75 15.30
CA GLY A 166 -15.36 10.48 14.90
C GLY A 166 -16.39 10.63 13.78
N TRP A 167 -17.27 11.63 13.86
CA TRP A 167 -18.26 11.88 12.80
C TRP A 167 -17.61 12.27 11.45
N PRO A 168 -16.69 13.26 11.39
CA PRO A 168 -15.94 13.55 10.18
C PRO A 168 -15.20 12.34 9.58
N VAL A 169 -14.57 11.50 10.42
CA VAL A 169 -13.86 10.29 9.96
C VAL A 169 -14.83 9.27 9.39
N LEU A 170 -15.95 9.00 10.06
CA LEU A 170 -17.00 8.13 9.54
C LEU A 170 -17.60 8.66 8.23
N GLN A 171 -17.79 9.97 8.12
CA GLN A 171 -18.27 10.61 6.91
C GLN A 171 -17.27 10.43 5.75
N ALA A 172 -15.98 10.68 5.98
CA ALA A 172 -14.94 10.52 4.96
C ALA A 172 -14.80 9.06 4.49
N GLY A 173 -14.81 8.13 5.45
CA GLY A 173 -14.83 6.70 5.16
C GLY A 173 -16.10 6.29 4.42
N GLY A 174 -17.27 6.73 4.89
CA GLY A 174 -18.57 6.46 4.28
C GLY A 174 -18.70 7.00 2.86
N SER A 175 -18.20 8.22 2.59
CA SER A 175 -18.18 8.77 1.23
C SER A 175 -17.27 7.98 0.29
N THR A 176 -16.16 7.44 0.80
CA THR A 176 -15.28 6.58 0.02
C THR A 176 -15.98 5.26 -0.29
N LEU A 177 -16.65 4.63 0.68
CA LEU A 177 -17.45 3.42 0.42
C LEU A 177 -18.55 3.68 -0.61
N PHE A 178 -19.27 4.80 -0.47
CA PHE A 178 -20.33 5.17 -1.40
C PHE A 178 -19.79 5.39 -2.82
N SER A 179 -18.67 6.09 -2.96
CA SER A 179 -17.99 6.28 -4.26
C SER A 179 -17.63 4.94 -4.90
N MET A 180 -17.10 4.01 -4.11
CA MET A 180 -16.71 2.70 -4.59
C MET A 180 -17.88 1.84 -5.10
N LEU A 181 -19.13 2.10 -4.69
CA LEU A 181 -20.31 1.34 -5.16
C LEU A 181 -20.56 1.48 -6.68
N SER A 182 -20.03 2.52 -7.31
CA SER A 182 -20.16 2.74 -8.75
C SER A 182 -19.23 1.87 -9.61
N LEU A 183 -18.11 1.40 -9.04
CA LEU A 183 -17.04 0.71 -9.78
C LEU A 183 -17.39 -0.69 -10.27
N PRO A 184 -18.13 -1.55 -9.52
CA PRO A 184 -18.49 -2.89 -9.98
C PRO A 184 -19.27 -2.93 -11.31
N LEU A 185 -19.80 -1.80 -11.78
CA LEU A 185 -20.47 -1.68 -13.07
C LEU A 185 -19.51 -1.81 -14.26
N ILE A 186 -18.20 -1.65 -14.06
CA ILE A 186 -17.20 -1.73 -15.12
C ILE A 186 -16.53 -3.12 -15.08
N PRO A 187 -16.67 -3.95 -16.13
CA PRO A 187 -16.13 -5.31 -16.18
C PRO A 187 -14.62 -5.33 -16.51
N ALA A 188 -13.82 -4.61 -15.72
CA ALA A 188 -12.36 -4.54 -15.87
C ALA A 188 -11.66 -5.09 -14.62
N TYR A 189 -10.62 -5.91 -14.81
CA TYR A 189 -9.83 -6.48 -13.72
C TYR A 189 -9.25 -5.40 -12.78
N LEU A 190 -8.64 -4.36 -13.36
CA LEU A 190 -8.13 -3.20 -12.65
C LEU A 190 -9.17 -2.59 -11.72
N VAL A 191 -10.40 -2.41 -12.22
CA VAL A 191 -11.50 -1.80 -11.45
C VAL A 191 -11.94 -2.71 -10.30
N ARG A 192 -12.02 -4.02 -10.53
CA ARG A 192 -12.33 -4.99 -9.48
C ARG A 192 -11.29 -4.97 -8.35
N VAL A 193 -10.00 -5.03 -8.68
CA VAL A 193 -8.91 -5.03 -7.69
C VAL A 193 -8.89 -3.71 -6.90
N PHE A 194 -9.10 -2.59 -7.58
CA PHE A 194 -9.18 -1.28 -6.94
C PHE A 194 -10.35 -1.21 -5.96
N PHE A 195 -11.56 -1.60 -6.40
CA PHE A 195 -12.75 -1.69 -5.54
C PHE A 195 -12.48 -2.55 -4.30
N GLN A 196 -11.90 -3.73 -4.51
CA GLN A 196 -11.64 -4.68 -3.43
C GLN A 196 -10.64 -4.13 -2.41
N THR A 197 -9.55 -3.54 -2.89
CA THR A 197 -8.51 -2.96 -2.03
C THR A 197 -9.05 -1.80 -1.19
N VAL A 198 -9.78 -0.88 -1.82
CA VAL A 198 -10.33 0.30 -1.12
C VAL A 198 -11.42 -0.10 -0.13
N MET A 199 -12.26 -1.08 -0.45
CA MET A 199 -13.25 -1.63 0.49
C MET A 199 -12.59 -2.23 1.73
N LEU A 200 -11.59 -3.10 1.55
CA LEU A 200 -10.88 -3.73 2.67
C LEU A 200 -10.21 -2.70 3.57
N VAL A 201 -9.42 -1.81 3.00
CA VAL A 201 -8.65 -0.85 3.80
C VAL A 201 -9.56 0.12 4.52
N ASN A 202 -10.68 0.53 3.92
CA ASN A 202 -11.55 1.50 4.52
C ASN A 202 -12.30 0.89 5.69
N VAL A 203 -12.79 -0.34 5.56
CA VAL A 203 -13.44 -1.08 6.66
C VAL A 203 -12.44 -1.37 7.79
N ILE A 204 -11.27 -1.95 7.46
CA ILE A 204 -10.26 -2.32 8.45
C ILE A 204 -9.66 -1.06 9.09
N GLY A 205 -9.39 -0.02 8.29
CA GLY A 205 -8.82 1.26 8.71
C GLY A 205 -9.75 2.05 9.61
N LEU A 206 -11.05 2.16 9.27
CA LEU A 206 -12.05 2.79 10.15
C LEU A 206 -12.17 2.02 11.47
N ALA A 207 -12.21 0.69 11.43
CA ALA A 207 -12.28 -0.12 12.64
C ALA A 207 -11.04 0.10 13.53
N HIS A 208 -9.85 0.13 12.95
CA HIS A 208 -8.62 0.41 13.68
C HIS A 208 -8.59 1.83 14.25
N ALA A 209 -8.95 2.83 13.44
CA ALA A 209 -8.88 4.23 13.82
C ALA A 209 -9.90 4.59 14.91
N LEU A 210 -11.13 4.07 14.84
CA LEU A 210 -12.21 4.42 15.76
C LEU A 210 -12.28 3.53 17.01
N LEU A 211 -11.89 2.25 16.89
CA LEU A 211 -12.03 1.29 17.98
C LEU A 211 -10.66 0.92 18.58
N TRP A 212 -9.73 0.46 17.76
CA TRP A 212 -8.47 -0.13 18.26
C TRP A 212 -7.50 0.92 18.81
N LEU A 213 -7.22 1.97 18.03
CA LEU A 213 -6.22 2.98 18.37
C LEU A 213 -6.58 3.81 19.61
N PRO A 214 -7.81 4.33 19.79
CA PRO A 214 -8.15 5.11 20.96
C PRO A 214 -7.98 4.30 22.24
N GLN A 215 -8.33 3.01 22.20
CA GLN A 215 -8.22 2.10 23.35
C GLN A 215 -6.76 1.77 23.69
N LEU A 216 -5.93 1.51 22.68
CA LEU A 216 -4.49 1.28 22.91
C LEU A 216 -3.79 2.49 23.52
N ILE A 217 -4.11 3.69 23.02
CA ILE A 217 -3.52 4.92 23.52
C ILE A 217 -4.04 5.20 24.94
N SER A 218 -5.33 5.02 25.20
CA SER A 218 -5.91 5.30 26.52
C SER A 218 -5.45 4.33 27.61
N LEU A 219 -5.19 3.07 27.26
CA LEU A 219 -4.72 2.07 28.22
C LEU A 219 -3.33 2.41 28.79
N LEU A 220 -2.51 3.11 28.01
CA LEU A 220 -1.11 3.40 28.35
C LEU A 220 -0.85 4.88 28.62
N ASP A 221 -1.84 5.76 28.41
CA ASP A 221 -1.75 7.14 28.85
C ASP A 221 -1.80 7.17 30.39
N PRO A 222 -0.76 7.68 31.08
CA PRO A 222 -0.81 7.85 32.52
C PRO A 222 -2.03 8.71 32.85
N CYS A 223 -2.84 8.29 33.83
CA CYS A 223 -4.11 8.92 34.19
C CYS A 223 -4.02 10.39 34.65
N GLU A 224 -2.84 11.02 34.55
CA GLU A 224 -2.55 12.34 35.07
C GLU A 224 -1.48 13.06 34.22
N ARG A 225 -1.74 13.27 32.93
CA ARG A 225 -0.99 14.30 32.19
C ARG A 225 -1.57 15.67 32.56
N ILE A 226 -0.79 16.50 33.25
CA ILE A 226 -1.04 17.93 33.39
C ILE A 226 -1.25 18.49 31.96
N PRO A 227 -2.42 19.10 31.63
CA PRO A 227 -2.68 19.63 30.30
C PRO A 227 -1.56 20.57 29.87
N PHE A 228 -1.15 20.54 28.60
CA PHE A 228 -0.16 21.48 28.05
C PHE A 228 -0.52 22.95 28.32
N ARG A 229 -1.81 23.28 28.49
CA ARG A 229 -2.29 24.63 28.86
C ARG A 229 -1.83 25.07 30.26
N PHE A 230 -1.52 24.17 31.19
CA PHE A 230 -0.88 24.56 32.46
C PHE A 230 0.61 24.85 32.31
N ARG A 231 1.26 24.38 31.22
CA ARG A 231 2.64 24.76 30.90
C ARG A 231 2.74 26.16 30.28
N TYR A 232 1.66 26.65 29.66
CA TYR A 232 1.52 28.02 29.16
C TYR A 232 0.09 28.52 29.42
N PRO A 233 -0.16 29.19 30.56
CA PRO A 233 -1.44 29.86 30.77
C PRO A 233 -1.63 30.92 29.69
N LEU A 234 -2.63 30.72 28.82
CA LEU A 234 -3.14 31.81 28.00
C LEU A 234 -3.69 32.85 28.96
N LYS A 235 -3.09 34.05 28.97
CA LYS A 235 -3.68 35.21 29.65
C LYS A 235 -5.10 35.37 29.11
N GLU A 236 -6.08 35.06 29.95
CA GLU A 236 -7.47 35.42 29.70
C GLU A 236 -7.47 36.95 29.53
N TYR A 237 -7.82 37.43 28.34
CA TYR A 237 -7.97 38.86 28.11
C TYR A 237 -9.26 39.29 28.82
N GLU A 238 -9.12 39.85 30.02
CA GLU A 238 -10.23 40.54 30.67
C GLU A 238 -10.59 41.80 29.84
N PRO A 239 -11.83 41.92 29.35
CA PRO A 239 -12.25 43.12 28.63
C PRO A 239 -12.20 44.31 29.57
N GLN A 240 -11.43 45.34 29.20
CA GLN A 240 -11.42 46.62 29.89
C GLN A 240 -12.80 47.26 29.73
N SER A 241 -13.47 47.49 30.86
CA SER A 241 -14.75 48.19 30.98
C SER A 241 -14.66 49.65 30.55
#